data_AF-A0A345PLM6-F1
#
_entry.id   AF-A0A345PLM6-F1
#
_cell.length_a   1.000
_cell.length_b   1.000
_cell.length_c   1.000
_cell.angle_alpha   90.00
_cell.angle_beta   90.00
_cell.angle_gamma   90.00
#
_symmetry.space_group_name_H-M   'P 1'
#
loop_
_entity.id
_entity.type
_entity.pdbx_description
1 polymer ?
#
loop_
_entity_poly.entity_id
_entity_poly.type
_entity_poly.pdbx_seq_one_letter_code
_entity_poly.pdbx_strand_id
1 'polypeptide(L)' 'MTLFSVEENLLKTILKTNKKPFLALMIITIFIAGLLDIKYKGLLFQLLPDTVKSYLADII' A
#
# COMPACT_ATOMS: atom_id res chain seq x y z
N MET A 1 -37.72 -2.67 17.75
CA MET A 1 -36.92 -3.89 18.01
C MET A 1 -36.29 -4.48 16.76
N THR A 2 -36.91 -4.35 15.58
CA THR A 2 -36.40 -4.89 14.30
C THR A 2 -35.19 -4.14 13.72
N LEU A 3 -35.12 -2.80 13.87
CA LEU A 3 -34.04 -1.96 13.31
C LEU A 3 -32.65 -2.31 13.86
N PHE A 4 -32.53 -2.46 15.19
CA PHE A 4 -31.28 -2.82 15.86
C PHE A 4 -30.74 -4.19 15.43
N SER A 5 -31.62 -5.16 15.17
CA SER A 5 -31.25 -6.51 14.74
C SER A 5 -30.75 -6.57 13.30
N VAL A 6 -31.21 -5.64 12.45
CA VAL A 6 -30.73 -5.49 11.07
C VAL A 6 -29.33 -4.88 11.06
N GLU A 7 -29.08 -3.84 11.85
CA GLU A 7 -27.75 -3.23 11.98
C GLU A 7 -26.71 -4.22 12.52
N GLU A 8 -27.03 -5.01 13.56
CA GLU A 8 -26.13 -6.03 14.07
C GLU A 8 -25.78 -7.11 13.02
N ASN A 9 -26.76 -7.57 12.24
CA ASN A 9 -26.50 -8.57 11.19
C ASN A 9 -25.67 -8.01 10.03
N LEU A 10 -25.86 -6.74 9.67
CA LEU A 10 -25.06 -6.07 8.64
C LEU A 10 -23.61 -5.92 9.10
N LEU A 11 -23.38 -5.41 10.32
CA LEU A 11 -22.03 -5.27 10.87
C LEU A 11 -21.32 -6.62 11.00
N LYS A 12 -22.05 -7.67 11.41
CA LYS A 12 -21.52 -9.04 11.51
C LYS A 12 -21.14 -9.62 10.15
N THR A 13 -21.88 -9.29 9.10
CA THR A 13 -21.60 -9.73 7.72
C THR A 13 -20.41 -8.98 7.11
N ILE A 14 -20.30 -7.68 7.38
CA ILE A 14 -19.16 -6.83 6.95
C ILE A 14 -17.88 -7.27 7.68
N LEU A 15 -17.92 -7.51 8.99
CA LEU A 15 -16.75 -7.99 9.74
C LEU A 15 -16.29 -9.39 9.31
N LYS A 16 -17.23 -10.27 8.91
CA LYS A 16 -16.90 -11.66 8.52
C LYS A 16 -16.20 -11.74 7.15
N THR A 17 -16.30 -10.70 6.32
CA THR A 17 -15.93 -10.79 4.89
C THR A 17 -14.49 -10.35 4.56
N ASN A 18 -13.75 -9.66 5.44
CA ASN A 18 -12.73 -8.71 4.90
C ASN A 18 -11.25 -8.99 5.19
N LYS A 19 -10.84 -10.14 5.74
CA LYS A 19 -9.39 -10.40 5.97
C LYS A 19 -8.61 -10.74 4.69
N LYS A 20 -9.24 -11.45 3.75
CA LYS A 20 -8.63 -11.85 2.46
C LYS A 20 -8.33 -10.66 1.52
N PRO A 21 -9.27 -9.71 1.29
CA PRO A 21 -8.99 -8.59 0.38
C PRO A 21 -7.94 -7.62 0.92
N PHE A 22 -7.85 -7.43 2.25
CA PHE A 22 -6.82 -6.59 2.86
C PHE A 22 -5.41 -7.15 2.61
N LEU A 23 -5.23 -8.46 2.75
CA LEU A 23 -3.95 -9.11 2.47
C LEU A 23 -3.57 -8.99 0.98
N ALA A 24 -4.53 -9.17 0.08
CA ALA A 24 -4.31 -9.00 -1.35
C ALA A 24 -3.90 -7.57 -1.70
N LEU A 25 -4.55 -6.57 -1.10
CA LEU A 25 -4.21 -5.16 -1.27
C LEU A 25 -2.76 -4.88 -0.82
N MET A 26 -2.37 -5.40 0.35
CA MET A 26 -1.01 -5.22 0.89
C MET A 26 0.06 -5.81 -0.03
N ILE A 27 -0.18 -7.01 -0.58
CA ILE A 27 0.72 -7.66 -1.54
C ILE A 27 0.85 -6.82 -2.81
N ILE A 28 -0.26 -6.36 -3.38
CA ILE A 28 -0.27 -5.53 -4.59
C ILE A 28 0.54 -4.23 -4.37
N THR A 29 0.39 -3.58 -3.22
CA THR A 29 1.16 -2.36 -2.90
C THR A 29 2.67 -2.62 -2.86
N ILE A 30 3.12 -3.74 -2.30
CA ILE A 30 4.54 -4.12 -2.27
C ILE A 30 5.05 -4.39 -3.69
N PHE A 31 4.28 -5.10 -4.51
CA PHE A 31 4.64 -5.35 -5.91
C PHE A 31 4.74 -4.06 -6.71
N ILE A 32 3.78 -3.14 -6.58
CA ILE A 32 3.83 -1.84 -7.24
C ILE A 32 5.06 -1.07 -6.77
N ALA A 33 5.32 -0.99 -5.47
CA ALA A 33 6.50 -0.30 -4.94
C ALA A 33 7.81 -0.88 -5.50
N GLY A 34 7.95 -2.20 -5.54
CA GLY A 34 9.15 -2.85 -6.10
C GLY A 34 9.28 -2.67 -7.60
N LEU A 35 8.18 -2.81 -8.36
CA LEU A 35 8.19 -2.62 -9.82
C LEU A 35 8.51 -1.16 -10.17
N LEU A 36 7.99 -0.23 -9.37
CA LEU A 36 8.20 1.20 -9.49
C LEU A 36 9.65 1.57 -9.15
N ASP A 37 10.23 0.96 -8.12
CA ASP A 37 11.64 1.15 -7.79
C ASP A 37 12.57 0.64 -8.90
N ILE A 38 12.29 -0.54 -9.48
CA ILE A 38 13.06 -1.11 -10.60
C ILE A 38 12.94 -0.25 -11.87
N LYS A 39 11.73 0.14 -12.25
CA LYS A 39 11.46 0.87 -13.51
C LYS A 39 12.07 2.27 -13.51
N TYR A 40 12.14 2.91 -12.35
CA TYR A 40 12.64 4.28 -12.21
C TYR A 40 14.05 4.34 -11.60
N LYS A 41 14.78 3.21 -11.56
CA LYS A 41 16.13 3.09 -10.96
C LYS A 41 16.21 3.74 -9.56
N GLY A 42 15.24 3.43 -8.72
CA GLY A 42 15.03 4.09 -7.44
C GLY A 42 14.04 5.24 -7.59
N LEU A 43 12.72 5.01 -7.48
CA LEU A 43 11.75 6.09 -7.66
C LEU A 43 11.91 7.16 -6.57
N LEU A 44 12.32 6.74 -5.37
CA LEU A 44 12.75 7.65 -4.32
C LEU A 44 14.01 8.41 -4.76
N PHE A 45 15.02 7.72 -5.29
CA PHE A 45 16.27 8.33 -5.78
C PHE A 45 16.03 9.36 -6.89
N GLN A 46 15.06 9.13 -7.76
CA GLN A 46 14.70 10.08 -8.82
C GLN A 46 13.90 11.28 -8.29
N LEU A 47 13.08 11.07 -7.25
CA LEU A 47 12.31 12.11 -6.57
C LEU A 47 13.18 13.00 -5.67
N LEU A 48 14.36 12.52 -5.26
CA LEU A 48 15.32 13.31 -4.51
C LEU A 48 15.74 14.58 -5.29
N PRO A 49 16.08 15.68 -4.60
CA PRO A 49 16.70 16.84 -5.24
C PRO A 49 18.06 16.47 -5.85
N ASP A 50 18.47 17.15 -6.92
CA ASP A 50 19.71 16.83 -7.66
C ASP A 50 20.96 16.90 -6.78
N THR A 51 20.97 17.78 -5.77
CA THR A 51 22.06 17.88 -4.78
C THR A 51 22.24 16.59 -3.97
N VAL A 52 21.14 15.94 -3.59
CA VAL A 52 21.18 14.70 -2.79
C VAL A 52 21.51 13.50 -3.66
N LYS A 53 21.01 13.47 -4.91
CA LYS A 53 21.42 12.46 -5.90
C LYS A 53 22.93 12.49 -6.15
N SER A 54 23.48 13.69 -6.37
CA SER A 54 24.92 13.85 -6.60
C SER A 54 25.74 13.41 -5.40
N TYR A 55 25.32 13.76 -4.18
CA TYR A 55 25.98 13.33 -2.95
C TYR A 55 25.98 11.81 -2.77
N LEU A 56 24.86 11.14 -3.04
CA LEU A 56 24.74 9.70 -2.90
C LEU A 56 25.48 8.94 -4.02
N ALA A 57 25.51 9.48 -5.24
CA ALA A 57 26.26 8.92 -6.36
C ALA A 57 27.79 9.02 -6.18
N ASP A 58 28.26 9.94 -5.33
CA ASP A 58 29.68 10.09 -4.98
C ASP A 58 30.10 9.14 -3.84
N ILE A 59 29.14 8.62 -3.08
CA ILE A 59 29.37 7.77 -1.89
C ILE A 59 29.29 6.28 -2.21
N ILE A 60 28.48 5.89 -3.20
CA ILE A 60 28.28 4.50 -3.65
C ILE A 60 29.15 4.23 -4.86
#